data_AF-A0A0K8THI5-F1
#
_entry.id   AF-A0A0K8THI5-F1
#
_cell.length_a   1.000
_cell.length_b   1.000
_cell.length_c   1.000
_cell.angle_alpha   90.00
_cell.angle_beta   90.00
_cell.angle_gamma   90.00
#
_symmetry.space_group_name_H-M   'P 1'
#
loop_
_entity.id
_entity.type
_entity.pdbx_description
1 polymer ?
#
loop_
_entity_poly.entity_id
_entity_poly.type
_entity_poly.pdbx_seq_one_letter_code
_entity_poly.pdbx_strand_id
1 'polypeptide(L)'
;MTSCFIILITVAAATLSVSAQELREECKDVDQLKIQIETFHGCCDLVSKIRKIERPKEEEEAWNICKEEWKKKDFTAGNRTPASEGHDCLMECVLKRQGAMGQDFKFDKEKMHELFLNGFPEELREAGKQAMEKCMNKNFSKKYCASGVTGVFMCFSEELVMNCPANIWTSDEKCTAAKEYMTKCPSYQTMVDHE
;
A
#
# COMPACT_ATOMS: atom_id res chain seq x y z
N MET A 1 -60.29 -13.52 -31.16
CA MET A 1 -59.60 -13.18 -29.90
C MET A 1 -58.86 -14.44 -29.47
N THR A 2 -57.80 -14.91 -30.12
CA THR A 2 -56.47 -14.28 -30.26
C THR A 2 -56.03 -13.59 -28.97
N SER A 3 -55.20 -14.27 -28.15
CA SER A 3 -53.76 -13.97 -28.15
C SER A 3 -52.96 -14.88 -27.22
N CYS A 4 -51.78 -15.22 -27.70
CA CYS A 4 -50.79 -16.13 -27.14
C CYS A 4 -50.26 -15.70 -25.78
N PHE A 5 -50.02 -16.70 -24.93
CA PHE A 5 -49.10 -16.63 -23.80
C PHE A 5 -47.67 -16.41 -24.33
N ILE A 6 -47.10 -15.23 -24.09
CA ILE A 6 -45.67 -14.99 -24.25
C ILE A 6 -45.05 -15.11 -22.86
N ILE A 7 -44.41 -16.24 -22.59
CA ILE A 7 -43.56 -16.43 -21.41
C ILE A 7 -42.26 -15.67 -21.68
N LEU A 8 -42.13 -14.47 -21.09
CA LEU A 8 -40.87 -13.74 -21.04
C LEU A 8 -39.95 -14.44 -20.03
N ILE A 9 -39.03 -15.26 -20.53
CA ILE A 9 -37.90 -15.78 -19.75
C ILE A 9 -36.96 -14.60 -19.51
N THR A 10 -37.09 -13.94 -18.36
CA THR A 10 -36.08 -13.00 -17.88
C THR A 10 -34.87 -13.79 -17.42
N VAL A 11 -33.81 -13.80 -18.22
CA VAL A 11 -32.48 -14.23 -17.78
C VAL A 11 -32.02 -13.20 -16.74
N ALA A 12 -32.24 -13.50 -15.47
CA ALA A 12 -31.64 -12.75 -14.38
C ALA A 12 -30.12 -12.98 -14.47
N ALA A 13 -29.39 -11.99 -14.97
CA ALA A 13 -27.96 -11.89 -14.71
C ALA A 13 -27.81 -11.81 -13.19
N ALA A 14 -27.41 -12.91 -12.57
CA ALA A 14 -27.14 -12.97 -11.15
C ALA A 14 -25.90 -12.12 -10.86
N THR A 15 -26.10 -10.81 -10.68
CA THR A 15 -25.14 -10.01 -9.94
C THR A 15 -25.27 -10.48 -8.50
N LEU A 16 -24.43 -11.43 -8.10
CA LEU A 16 -24.26 -11.79 -6.69
C LEU A 16 -23.81 -10.53 -5.97
N SER A 17 -24.73 -9.88 -5.26
CA SER A 17 -24.39 -8.85 -4.28
C SER A 17 -23.73 -9.56 -3.11
N VAL A 18 -22.43 -9.85 -3.23
CA VAL A 18 -21.64 -10.40 -2.12
C VAL A 18 -21.74 -9.41 -0.98
N SER A 19 -22.13 -9.89 0.20
CA SER A 19 -22.27 -9.01 1.36
C SER A 19 -20.91 -8.50 1.81
N ALA A 20 -20.85 -7.28 2.37
CA ALA A 20 -19.62 -6.74 2.96
C ALA A 20 -19.05 -7.62 4.08
N GLN A 21 -19.85 -8.55 4.62
CA GLN A 21 -19.46 -9.50 5.65
C GLN A 21 -18.78 -10.74 5.05
N GLU A 22 -19.26 -11.27 3.93
CA GLU A 22 -18.60 -12.36 3.19
C GLU A 22 -17.26 -11.92 2.59
N LEU A 23 -17.21 -10.70 2.00
CA LEU A 23 -15.95 -10.11 1.51
C LEU A 23 -14.90 -10.00 2.63
N ARG A 24 -15.33 -9.70 3.87
CA ARG A 24 -14.42 -9.63 5.02
C ARG A 24 -13.90 -10.99 5.47
N GLU A 25 -14.63 -12.09 5.25
CA GLU A 25 -14.12 -13.43 5.59
C GLU A 25 -13.09 -13.92 4.57
N GLU A 26 -13.30 -13.66 3.27
CA GLU A 26 -12.35 -14.02 2.20
C GLU A 26 -10.97 -13.36 2.36
N CYS A 27 -10.94 -12.16 2.95
CA CYS A 27 -9.69 -11.42 3.18
C CYS A 27 -8.98 -11.78 4.49
N LYS A 28 -9.53 -12.68 5.34
CA LYS A 28 -8.91 -13.06 6.63
C LYS A 28 -7.88 -14.18 6.53
N ASP A 29 -7.85 -14.92 5.42
CA ASP A 29 -6.80 -15.92 5.20
C ASP A 29 -5.48 -15.21 4.88
N VAL A 30 -4.65 -15.03 5.91
CA VAL A 30 -3.38 -14.31 5.84
C VAL A 30 -2.38 -15.01 4.91
N ASP A 31 -2.39 -16.34 4.86
CA ASP A 31 -1.46 -17.08 4.01
C ASP A 31 -1.85 -16.95 2.54
N GLN A 32 -3.15 -17.03 2.25
CA GLN A 32 -3.66 -16.73 0.92
C GLN A 32 -3.38 -15.28 0.53
N LEU A 33 -3.61 -14.31 1.42
CA LEU A 33 -3.32 -12.90 1.18
C LEU A 33 -1.84 -12.68 0.82
N LYS A 34 -0.89 -13.29 1.55
CA LYS A 34 0.54 -13.20 1.24
C LYS A 34 0.88 -13.71 -0.17
N ILE A 35 0.34 -14.87 -0.55
CA ILE A 35 0.54 -15.44 -1.90
C ILE A 35 0.02 -14.48 -2.97
N GLN A 36 -1.15 -13.87 -2.75
CA GLN A 36 -1.73 -12.93 -3.70
C GLN A 36 -0.95 -11.62 -3.77
N ILE A 37 -0.45 -11.10 -2.65
CA ILE A 37 0.44 -9.92 -2.62
C ILE A 37 1.71 -10.18 -3.42
N GLU A 38 2.39 -11.30 -3.19
CA GLU A 38 3.63 -11.66 -3.89
C GLU A 38 3.38 -11.81 -5.39
N THR A 39 2.31 -12.53 -5.76
CA THR A 39 1.92 -12.70 -7.16
C THR A 39 1.62 -11.35 -7.80
N PHE A 40 0.79 -10.53 -7.15
CA PHE A 40 0.36 -9.21 -7.63
C PHE A 40 1.55 -8.28 -7.88
N HIS A 41 2.48 -8.17 -6.93
CA HIS A 41 3.68 -7.34 -7.11
C HIS A 41 4.62 -7.90 -8.18
N GLY A 42 4.68 -9.22 -8.34
CA GLY A 42 5.44 -9.88 -9.41
C GLY A 42 4.88 -9.64 -10.82
N CYS A 43 3.62 -9.22 -10.93
CA CYS A 43 2.97 -8.97 -12.22
C CYS A 43 3.34 -7.64 -12.87
N CYS A 44 3.87 -6.68 -12.10
CA CYS A 44 4.33 -5.40 -12.63
C CYS A 44 5.85 -5.28 -12.50
N ASP A 45 6.56 -5.14 -13.62
CA ASP A 45 8.01 -5.03 -13.64
C ASP A 45 8.50 -3.60 -13.27
N LEU A 46 8.13 -3.13 -12.07
CA LEU A 46 8.55 -1.82 -11.56
C LEU A 46 10.05 -1.77 -11.29
N VAL A 47 10.64 -2.88 -10.81
CA VAL A 47 12.04 -2.92 -10.39
C VAL A 47 13.00 -2.73 -11.56
N SER A 48 12.68 -3.24 -12.77
CA SER A 48 13.53 -3.00 -13.94
C SER A 48 13.40 -1.57 -14.49
N LYS A 49 12.27 -0.90 -14.22
CA LYS A 49 11.95 0.43 -14.75
C LYS A 49 12.37 1.57 -13.84
N ILE A 50 12.24 1.39 -12.53
CA ILE A 50 12.70 2.38 -11.54
C ILE A 50 14.21 2.34 -11.52
N ARG A 51 14.84 3.50 -11.80
CA ARG A 51 16.29 3.61 -11.72
C ARG A 51 16.70 3.37 -10.27
N LYS A 52 17.65 2.47 -10.06
CA LYS A 52 18.39 2.41 -8.79
C LYS A 52 19.17 3.71 -8.65
N ILE A 53 18.57 4.70 -8.00
CA ILE A 53 19.27 5.89 -7.59
C ILE A 53 20.00 5.55 -6.30
N GLU A 54 21.30 5.83 -6.28
CA GLU A 54 22.05 5.84 -5.02
C GLU A 54 21.36 6.84 -4.09
N ARG A 55 20.90 6.37 -2.94
CA ARG A 55 20.22 7.24 -1.97
C ARG A 55 21.10 8.46 -1.73
N PRO A 56 20.56 9.69 -1.83
CA PRO A 56 21.32 10.89 -1.52
C PRO A 56 22.00 10.72 -0.16
N LYS A 57 23.23 11.20 -0.01
CA LYS A 57 24.00 11.05 1.24
C LYS A 57 23.21 11.50 2.47
N GLU A 58 22.41 12.55 2.32
CA GLU A 58 21.52 13.08 3.36
C GLU A 58 20.44 12.06 3.77
N GLU A 59 19.85 11.33 2.82
CA GLU A 59 18.89 10.26 3.08
C GLU A 59 19.57 9.07 3.79
N GLU A 60 20.74 8.66 3.28
CA GLU A 60 21.52 7.58 3.88
C GLU A 60 21.95 7.90 5.33
N GLU A 61 22.39 9.13 5.58
CA GLU A 61 22.76 9.61 6.91
C GLU A 61 21.57 9.60 7.86
N ALA A 62 20.41 10.11 7.43
CA ALA A 62 19.18 10.06 8.23
C ALA A 62 18.79 8.62 8.58
N TRP A 63 18.87 7.70 7.62
CA TRP A 63 18.65 6.27 7.86
C TRP A 63 19.59 5.67 8.90
N ASN A 64 20.88 5.98 8.80
CA ASN A 64 21.89 5.46 9.73
C ASN A 64 21.66 5.99 11.15
N ILE A 65 21.43 7.30 11.29
CA ILE A 65 21.16 7.91 12.60
C ILE A 65 19.90 7.28 13.23
N CYS A 66 18.80 7.23 12.49
CA CYS A 66 17.54 6.69 13.01
C CYS A 66 17.64 5.20 13.36
N LYS A 67 18.41 4.40 12.60
CA LYS A 67 18.68 2.99 12.94
C LYS A 67 19.47 2.85 14.24
N GLU A 68 20.50 3.67 14.44
CA GLU A 68 21.29 3.62 15.68
C GLU A 68 20.49 4.10 16.89
N GLU A 69 19.64 5.12 16.73
CA GLU A 69 18.67 5.53 17.75
C GLU A 69 17.65 4.42 18.05
N TRP A 70 17.19 3.72 17.02
CA TRP A 70 16.26 2.59 17.15
C TRP A 70 16.84 1.42 17.92
N LYS A 71 18.10 1.05 17.66
CA LYS A 71 18.80 -0.05 18.36
C LYS A 71 18.98 0.19 19.86
N LYS A 72 19.05 1.45 20.28
CA LYS A 72 19.19 1.83 21.70
C LYS A 72 17.88 1.68 22.47
N LYS A 73 16.74 1.48 21.80
CA LYS A 73 15.45 1.26 22.45
C LYS A 73 15.42 -0.17 23.01
N ASP A 74 15.09 -0.29 24.28
CA ASP A 74 14.91 -1.57 24.96
C ASP A 74 13.54 -2.16 24.61
N PHE A 75 13.52 -3.32 23.93
CA PHE A 75 12.30 -4.02 23.53
C PHE A 75 11.87 -5.10 24.56
N THR A 76 12.50 -5.17 25.73
CA THR A 76 12.28 -6.23 26.73
C THR A 76 11.02 -6.05 27.58
N ALA A 77 9.82 -6.05 26.97
CA ALA A 77 8.56 -6.30 27.71
C ALA A 77 7.34 -6.60 26.81
N GLY A 78 7.47 -7.20 25.63
CA GLY A 78 6.29 -7.47 24.77
C GLY A 78 5.53 -6.21 24.28
N ASN A 79 5.88 -5.02 24.75
CA ASN A 79 5.44 -3.73 24.27
C ASN A 79 6.22 -3.37 23.00
N ARG A 80 5.87 -4.03 21.89
CA ARG A 80 6.14 -3.51 20.54
C ARG A 80 5.15 -2.38 20.22
N THR A 81 4.99 -1.41 21.11
CA THR A 81 4.33 -0.15 20.76
C THR A 81 5.44 0.83 20.39
N PRO A 82 5.75 1.00 19.09
CA PRO A 82 6.82 1.87 18.66
C PRO A 82 6.36 3.34 18.61
N ALA A 83 5.06 3.57 18.80
CA ALA A 83 4.43 4.82 19.19
C ALA A 83 4.14 4.84 20.70
N SER A 84 5.11 4.46 21.55
CA SER A 84 5.00 4.84 22.96
C SER A 84 4.88 6.37 22.99
N GLU A 85 3.89 6.90 23.71
CA GLU A 85 3.56 8.33 23.70
C GLU A 85 4.84 9.19 23.75
N GLY A 86 5.09 9.94 22.67
CA GLY A 86 6.25 10.83 22.54
C GLY A 86 7.47 10.31 21.76
N HIS A 87 7.45 9.11 21.16
CA HIS A 87 8.58 8.59 20.37
C HIS A 87 8.22 8.24 18.92
N ASP A 88 9.11 8.64 18.01
CA ASP A 88 9.00 8.32 16.58
C ASP A 88 9.33 6.87 16.30
N CYS A 89 8.57 6.25 15.40
CA CYS A 89 8.96 5.01 14.75
C CYS A 89 10.17 5.23 13.81
N LEU A 90 10.84 4.17 13.34
CA LEU A 90 12.01 4.29 12.45
C LEU A 90 11.71 5.16 11.20
N MET A 91 10.57 4.92 10.55
CA MET A 91 10.17 5.67 9.36
C MET A 91 9.86 7.14 9.67
N GLU A 92 9.22 7.42 10.80
CA GLU A 92 8.91 8.80 11.22
C GLU A 92 10.18 9.60 11.50
N CYS A 93 11.16 8.98 12.17
CA CYS A 93 12.46 9.60 12.40
C CYS A 93 13.14 9.97 11.06
N VAL A 94 13.16 9.05 10.09
CA VAL A 94 13.77 9.30 8.78
C VAL A 94 13.03 10.43 8.06
N LEU A 95 11.70 10.37 7.97
CA LEU A 95 10.91 11.39 7.27
C LEU A 95 11.04 12.77 7.90
N LYS A 96 11.09 12.86 9.24
CA LYS A 96 11.30 14.14 9.95
C LYS A 96 12.67 14.72 9.65
N ARG A 97 13.73 13.90 9.63
CA ARG A 97 15.09 14.35 9.28
C ARG A 97 15.21 14.79 7.83
N GLN A 98 14.44 14.17 6.93
CA GLN A 98 14.36 14.56 5.52
C GLN A 98 13.40 15.74 5.26
N GLY A 99 12.74 16.28 6.29
CA GLY A 99 11.75 17.35 6.16
C GLY A 99 10.43 16.93 5.50
N ALA A 100 10.24 15.64 5.21
CA ALA A 100 9.01 15.10 4.64
C ALA A 100 7.91 14.87 5.68
N MET A 101 8.21 15.07 6.97
CA MET A 101 7.26 15.01 8.07
C MET A 101 7.56 16.08 9.11
N GLY A 102 6.52 16.77 9.58
CA GLY A 102 6.58 17.70 10.69
C GLY A 102 6.67 17.00 12.05
N GLN A 103 7.02 17.75 13.11
CA GLN A 103 7.00 17.22 14.48
C GLN A 103 5.58 16.83 14.95
N ASP A 104 4.55 17.36 14.30
CA ASP A 104 3.14 17.05 14.51
C ASP A 104 2.65 15.82 13.72
N PHE A 105 3.58 15.02 13.15
CA PHE A 105 3.31 13.82 12.37
C PHE A 105 2.56 14.04 11.05
N LYS A 106 2.47 15.29 10.58
CA LYS A 106 1.89 15.60 9.27
C LYS A 106 2.95 15.48 8.17
N PHE A 107 2.55 14.90 7.05
CA PHE A 107 3.40 14.79 5.87
C PHE A 107 3.52 16.13 5.14
N ASP A 108 4.73 16.45 4.69
CA ASP A 108 4.94 17.42 3.62
C ASP A 108 4.78 16.70 2.28
N LYS A 109 3.69 16.99 1.57
CA LYS A 109 3.30 16.27 0.34
C LYS A 109 4.33 16.42 -0.77
N GLU A 110 4.90 17.62 -0.92
CA GLU A 110 5.88 17.90 -1.98
C GLU A 110 7.17 17.13 -1.72
N LYS A 111 7.66 17.15 -0.47
CA LYS A 111 8.83 16.38 -0.07
C LYS A 111 8.61 14.88 -0.13
N MET A 112 7.42 14.39 0.21
CA MET A 112 7.07 12.98 0.00
C MET A 112 7.13 12.60 -1.48
N HIS A 113 6.59 13.40 -2.38
CA HIS A 113 6.72 13.14 -3.82
C HIS A 113 8.17 13.18 -4.29
N GLU A 114 8.95 14.14 -3.81
CA GLU A 114 10.38 14.25 -4.15
C GLU A 114 11.14 13.00 -3.73
N LEU A 115 10.99 12.54 -2.48
CA LEU A 115 11.69 11.38 -1.94
C LEU A 115 11.27 10.08 -2.62
N PHE A 116 9.96 9.81 -2.71
CA PHE A 116 9.45 8.50 -3.12
C PHE A 116 9.38 8.30 -4.63
N LEU A 117 9.34 9.38 -5.41
CA LEU A 117 9.31 9.31 -6.87
C LEU A 117 10.68 9.61 -7.48
N ASN A 118 11.71 9.78 -6.65
CA ASN A 118 13.07 9.88 -7.13
C ASN A 118 13.45 8.58 -7.87
N GLY A 119 13.93 8.69 -9.11
CA GLY A 119 14.31 7.53 -9.92
C GLY A 119 13.18 6.86 -10.66
N PHE A 120 11.93 7.29 -10.45
CA PHE A 120 10.81 6.84 -11.27
C PHE A 120 10.95 7.41 -12.69
N PRO A 121 10.74 6.61 -13.74
CA PRO A 121 10.62 7.12 -15.10
C PRO A 121 9.38 8.01 -15.22
N GLU A 122 9.39 8.94 -16.18
CA GLU A 122 8.29 9.92 -16.35
C GLU A 122 6.93 9.25 -16.49
N GLU A 123 6.86 8.11 -17.20
CA GLU A 123 5.64 7.32 -17.38
C GLU A 123 5.03 6.77 -16.07
N LEU A 124 5.83 6.66 -15.00
CA LEU A 124 5.38 6.18 -13.68
C LEU A 124 5.27 7.31 -12.65
N ARG A 125 5.83 8.49 -12.92
CA ARG A 125 5.83 9.61 -11.95
C ARG A 125 4.43 10.12 -11.67
N GLU A 126 3.60 10.29 -12.69
CA GLU A 126 2.24 10.80 -12.50
C GLU A 126 1.34 9.79 -11.78
N ALA A 127 1.41 8.51 -12.17
CA ALA A 127 0.74 7.42 -11.46
C ALA A 127 1.21 7.34 -9.99
N GLY A 128 2.50 7.53 -9.75
CA GLY A 128 3.07 7.56 -8.40
C GLY A 128 2.59 8.75 -7.56
N LYS A 129 2.48 9.97 -8.12
CA LYS A 129 1.91 11.11 -7.40
C LYS A 129 0.46 10.83 -6.99
N GLN A 130 -0.35 10.36 -7.93
CA GLN A 130 -1.76 10.06 -7.68
C GLN A 130 -1.92 8.95 -6.62
N ALA A 131 -1.11 7.90 -6.70
CA ALA A 131 -1.05 6.84 -5.70
C ALA A 131 -0.68 7.41 -4.31
N MET A 132 0.38 8.21 -4.23
CA MET A 132 0.85 8.78 -2.96
C MET A 132 -0.21 9.71 -2.35
N GLU A 133 -0.82 10.60 -3.15
CA GLU A 133 -1.90 11.48 -2.70
C GLU A 133 -3.12 10.71 -2.20
N LYS A 134 -3.55 9.70 -2.95
CA LYS A 134 -4.66 8.82 -2.56
C LYS A 134 -4.39 8.14 -1.22
N CYS A 135 -3.15 7.70 -1.00
CA CYS A 135 -2.76 7.01 0.22
C CYS A 135 -2.60 7.95 1.42
N MET A 136 -1.97 9.11 1.26
CA MET A 136 -1.81 10.09 2.35
C MET A 136 -3.14 10.66 2.86
N ASN A 137 -4.20 10.62 2.05
CA ASN A 137 -5.54 11.06 2.47
C ASN A 137 -6.34 9.99 3.25
N LYS A 138 -5.81 8.76 3.38
CA LYS A 138 -6.44 7.68 4.15
C LYS A 138 -6.01 7.73 5.62
N ASN A 139 -6.91 7.32 6.50
CA ASN A 139 -6.60 7.10 7.91
C ASN A 139 -6.14 5.65 8.11
N PHE A 140 -4.88 5.47 8.50
CA PHE A 140 -4.32 4.15 8.81
C PHE A 140 -4.15 3.96 10.31
N SER A 141 -4.04 2.69 10.71
CA SER A 141 -3.75 2.35 12.10
C SER A 141 -2.43 2.95 12.56
N LYS A 142 -2.46 3.48 13.78
CA LYS A 142 -1.34 4.16 14.43
C LYS A 142 -0.56 3.24 15.37
N LYS A 143 -0.82 1.93 15.29
CA LYS A 143 -0.26 0.91 16.17
C LYS A 143 1.28 0.89 16.15
N TYR A 144 1.87 1.04 14.96
CA TYR A 144 3.34 0.97 14.79
C TYR A 144 4.02 2.34 14.70
N CYS A 145 3.34 3.33 14.12
CA CYS A 145 3.84 4.68 13.89
C CYS A 145 2.66 5.64 14.13
N ALA A 146 2.85 6.69 14.93
CA ALA A 146 1.80 7.64 15.32
C ALA A 146 1.14 8.37 14.13
N SER A 147 1.89 8.53 13.04
CA SER A 147 1.47 9.08 11.75
C SER A 147 0.61 8.12 10.91
N GLY A 148 0.66 6.81 11.17
CA GLY A 148 0.09 5.80 10.28
C GLY A 148 0.89 5.56 9.00
N VAL A 149 2.13 6.04 8.93
CA VAL A 149 2.98 5.97 7.71
C VAL A 149 3.17 4.56 7.16
N THR A 150 3.15 3.52 8.00
CA THR A 150 3.21 2.13 7.55
C THR A 150 2.10 1.80 6.56
N GLY A 151 0.86 2.17 6.89
CA GLY A 151 -0.28 1.95 5.99
C GLY A 151 -0.21 2.80 4.73
N VAL A 152 0.35 4.01 4.82
CA VAL A 152 0.59 4.87 3.65
C VAL A 152 1.51 4.19 2.65
N PHE A 153 2.63 3.60 3.11
CA PHE A 153 3.57 2.91 2.20
C PHE A 153 3.04 1.61 1.62
N MET A 154 2.29 0.83 2.40
CA MET A 154 1.63 -0.37 1.88
C MET A 154 0.59 0.01 0.81
N CYS A 155 -0.23 1.02 1.08
CA CYS A 155 -1.16 1.56 0.09
C CYS A 155 -0.44 2.07 -1.15
N PHE A 156 0.63 2.83 -1.00
CA PHE A 156 1.37 3.40 -2.13
C PHE A 156 1.93 2.30 -3.05
N SER A 157 2.53 1.26 -2.47
CA SER A 157 3.04 0.10 -3.23
C SER A 157 1.92 -0.57 -4.03
N GLU A 158 0.77 -0.82 -3.42
CA GLU A 158 -0.36 -1.45 -4.11
C GLU A 158 -0.96 -0.57 -5.20
N GLU A 159 -1.16 0.72 -4.92
CA GLU A 159 -1.72 1.66 -5.89
C GLU A 159 -0.80 1.84 -7.10
N LEU A 160 0.52 1.78 -6.93
CA LEU A 160 1.47 1.76 -8.04
C LEU A 160 1.28 0.54 -8.94
N VAL A 161 1.16 -0.66 -8.35
CA VAL A 161 0.96 -1.91 -9.11
C VAL A 161 -0.44 -1.95 -9.74
N MET A 162 -1.47 -1.42 -9.07
CA MET A 162 -2.83 -1.31 -9.60
C MET A 162 -2.88 -0.49 -10.89
N ASN A 163 -2.08 0.57 -10.94
CA ASN A 163 -1.96 1.48 -12.07
C ASN A 163 -0.74 1.16 -12.96
N CYS A 164 -0.21 -0.07 -12.86
CA CYS A 164 0.90 -0.52 -13.68
C CYS A 164 0.61 -0.35 -15.18
N PRO A 165 1.50 0.32 -15.93
CA PRO A 165 1.36 0.46 -17.38
C PRO A 165 1.31 -0.89 -18.09
N ALA A 166 0.44 -1.01 -19.09
CA ALA A 166 0.20 -2.26 -19.80
C ALA A 166 1.45 -2.84 -20.49
N ASN A 167 2.42 -2.00 -20.87
CA ASN A 167 3.68 -2.43 -21.49
C ASN A 167 4.67 -3.08 -20.52
N ILE A 168 4.43 -2.98 -19.21
CA ILE A 168 5.27 -3.57 -18.15
C ILE A 168 4.47 -4.45 -17.19
N TRP A 169 3.22 -4.74 -17.56
CA TRP A 169 2.31 -5.64 -16.85
C TRP A 169 2.27 -7.01 -17.52
N THR A 170 2.39 -8.07 -16.74
CA THR A 170 2.21 -9.45 -17.19
C THR A 170 0.71 -9.77 -17.28
N SER A 171 0.21 -9.97 -18.50
CA SER A 171 -1.21 -10.24 -18.76
C SER A 171 -1.49 -11.75 -18.86
N ASP A 172 -1.36 -12.48 -17.75
CA ASP A 172 -1.79 -13.87 -17.63
C ASP A 172 -2.96 -14.06 -16.65
N GLU A 173 -3.50 -15.29 -16.59
CA GLU A 173 -4.61 -15.63 -15.71
C GLU A 173 -4.27 -15.43 -14.22
N LYS A 174 -3.02 -15.70 -13.82
CA LYS A 174 -2.59 -15.56 -12.42
C LYS A 174 -2.55 -14.10 -12.02
N CYS A 175 -2.00 -13.23 -12.87
CA CYS A 175 -1.94 -11.79 -12.65
C CYS A 175 -3.31 -11.14 -12.65
N THR A 176 -4.21 -11.61 -13.51
CA THR A 176 -5.61 -11.16 -13.53
C THR A 176 -6.30 -11.54 -12.21
N ALA A 177 -6.20 -12.79 -11.78
CA ALA A 177 -6.78 -13.26 -10.53
C ALA A 177 -6.20 -12.54 -9.30
N ALA A 178 -4.88 -12.33 -9.27
CA ALA A 178 -4.22 -11.62 -8.18
C ALA A 178 -4.64 -10.14 -8.11
N LYS A 179 -4.75 -9.46 -9.26
CA LYS A 179 -5.25 -8.08 -9.32
C LYS A 179 -6.70 -7.98 -8.83
N GLU A 180 -7.56 -8.92 -9.25
CA GLU A 180 -8.94 -9.00 -8.76
C GLU A 180 -9.01 -9.25 -7.25
N TYR A 181 -8.17 -10.14 -6.73
CA TYR A 181 -8.08 -10.40 -5.30
C TYR A 181 -7.63 -9.15 -4.53
N MET A 182 -6.55 -8.49 -4.95
CA MET A 182 -6.05 -7.27 -4.29
C MET A 182 -7.00 -6.09 -4.39
N THR A 183 -7.86 -6.05 -5.41
CA THR A 183 -8.96 -5.06 -5.50
C THR A 183 -9.98 -5.26 -4.39
N LYS A 184 -10.26 -6.52 -4.03
CA LYS A 184 -11.23 -6.90 -2.99
C LYS A 184 -10.61 -6.88 -1.59
N CYS A 185 -9.35 -7.31 -1.48
CA CYS A 185 -8.60 -7.49 -0.24
C CYS A 185 -7.28 -6.70 -0.26
N PRO A 186 -7.32 -5.35 -0.20
CA PRO A 186 -6.10 -4.55 -0.12
C PRO A 186 -5.33 -4.89 1.16
N SER A 187 -4.02 -5.15 1.06
CA SER A 187 -3.26 -5.65 2.20
C SER A 187 -3.13 -4.61 3.31
N TYR A 188 -3.16 -3.32 2.96
CA TYR A 188 -3.11 -2.23 3.94
C TYR A 188 -4.36 -2.16 4.83
N GLN A 189 -5.44 -2.88 4.51
CA GLN A 189 -6.64 -3.00 5.35
C GLN A 189 -6.57 -4.19 6.31
N THR A 190 -5.85 -5.25 5.93
CA THR A 190 -5.80 -6.50 6.71
C THR A 190 -4.50 -6.59 7.51
N MET A 191 -3.33 -6.35 6.90
CA MET A 191 -2.03 -6.61 7.54
C MET A 191 -1.64 -5.56 8.59
N VAL A 192 -2.14 -4.32 8.47
CA VAL A 192 -1.87 -3.26 9.48
C VAL A 192 -2.52 -3.57 10.84
N ASP A 193 -3.52 -4.46 10.88
CA ASP A 193 -4.15 -4.88 12.13
C ASP A 193 -3.50 -6.16 12.73
N HIS A 194 -2.81 -6.96 11.90
CA HIS A 194 -2.36 -8.32 12.24
C HIS A 194 -0.86 -8.50 12.60
N GLU A 195 0.01 -7.50 12.49
CA GLU A 195 1.45 -7.60 12.87
C GLU A 195 1.80 -7.06 14.29
#